data_AF-A0A7V9LBC5-F1
#
_entry.id   AF-A0A7V9LBC5-F1
#
_cell.length_a   1.000
_cell.length_b   1.000
_cell.length_c   1.000
_cell.angle_alpha   90.00
_cell.angle_beta   90.00
_cell.angle_gamma   90.00
#
_symmetry.space_group_name_H-M   'P 1'
#
loop_
_entity.id
_entity.type
_entity.pdbx_description
1 polymer ?
#
loop_
_entity_poly.entity_id
_entity_poly.type
_entity_poly.pdbx_seq_one_letter_code
_entity_poly.pdbx_strand_id
1 'polypeptide(L)'
;MPARGEDAVRPEYQALVEGYPSLLRQFGVELSAIDVEDLGVLMSAIEHVDRVLDALPRAADRADFARVVVSRLDVDACDVDRDGIDVRGVDARLVTSLHALREVAVRRGVREVLARLTAETLANTERMRAVRDRATYLACIEREGALCNELALLIVPLPSAPSAFLRAIAAPANLMDKLLDLRRDHRNGEAAVDPSIGTHAWIAARMVRFAWAAARLHPSPLRFTAWGVGWLVRMARVVP
;
A
#
# COMPACT_ATOMS: atom_id res chain seq x y z
N MET A 1 -7.74 14.98 25.62
CA MET A 1 -8.78 14.63 24.64
C MET A 1 -8.12 14.55 23.28
N PRO A 2 -7.92 13.37 22.69
CA PRO A 2 -7.42 13.28 21.33
C PRO A 2 -8.45 13.89 20.38
N ALA A 3 -7.99 14.59 19.35
CA ALA A 3 -8.84 15.26 18.38
C ALA A 3 -9.67 14.23 17.61
N ARG A 4 -10.97 14.49 17.40
CA ARG A 4 -11.93 13.62 16.68
C ARG A 4 -11.60 13.36 15.19
N GLY A 5 -10.36 13.59 14.75
CA GLY A 5 -9.87 13.34 13.39
C GLY A 5 -8.67 12.39 13.30
N GLU A 6 -8.03 12.01 14.42
CA GLU A 6 -6.85 11.11 14.41
C GLU A 6 -7.22 9.62 14.40
N ASP A 7 -8.51 9.31 14.48
CA ASP A 7 -9.08 7.98 14.74
C ASP A 7 -9.57 7.23 13.51
N ALA A 8 -9.71 7.93 12.38
CA ALA A 8 -10.17 7.31 11.14
C ALA A 8 -8.99 6.82 10.31
N VAL A 9 -9.16 5.67 9.66
CA VAL A 9 -8.33 5.26 8.53
C VAL A 9 -8.33 6.42 7.53
N ARG A 10 -7.14 6.81 7.04
CA ARG A 10 -7.02 7.92 6.12
C ARG A 10 -7.96 7.71 4.91
N PRO A 11 -8.72 8.74 4.50
CA PRO A 11 -9.76 8.57 3.49
C PRO A 11 -9.32 7.93 2.17
N GLU A 12 -8.05 8.09 1.76
CA GLU A 12 -7.49 7.43 0.58
C GLU A 12 -7.48 5.90 0.70
N TYR A 13 -7.16 5.37 1.88
CA TYR A 13 -7.17 3.94 2.17
C TYR A 13 -8.60 3.39 2.23
N GLN A 14 -9.50 4.14 2.87
CA GLN A 14 -10.92 3.78 2.90
C GLN A 14 -11.53 3.77 1.49
N ALA A 15 -11.19 4.77 0.67
CA ALA A 15 -11.63 4.81 -0.70
C ALA A 15 -11.20 3.53 -1.42
N LEU A 16 -9.94 3.09 -1.28
CA LEU A 16 -9.43 1.87 -1.94
C LEU A 16 -10.29 0.64 -1.64
N VAL A 17 -10.67 0.45 -0.37
CA VAL A 17 -11.56 -0.66 0.06
C VAL A 17 -12.92 -0.58 -0.64
N GLU A 18 -13.48 0.62 -0.82
CA GLU A 18 -14.77 0.84 -1.50
C GLU A 18 -14.66 0.74 -3.03
N GLY A 19 -13.52 1.13 -3.59
CA GLY A 19 -13.24 1.16 -5.02
C GLY A 19 -13.00 -0.23 -5.60
N TYR A 20 -12.34 -1.10 -4.83
CA TYR A 20 -11.93 -2.43 -5.27
C TYR A 20 -13.11 -3.31 -5.73
N PRO A 21 -14.24 -3.44 -4.99
CA PRO A 21 -15.39 -4.21 -5.43
C PRO A 21 -16.07 -3.62 -6.69
N SER A 22 -16.05 -2.29 -6.84
CA SER A 22 -16.62 -1.62 -8.02
C SER A 22 -15.83 -1.95 -9.28
N LEU A 23 -14.51 -2.02 -9.16
CA LEU A 23 -13.62 -2.36 -10.26
C LEU A 23 -13.75 -3.84 -10.66
N LEU A 24 -13.80 -4.75 -9.69
CA LEU A 24 -13.94 -6.18 -9.92
C LEU A 24 -15.27 -6.59 -10.55
N ARG A 25 -16.36 -5.89 -10.22
CA ARG A 25 -17.67 -6.10 -10.88
C ARG A 25 -17.61 -5.87 -12.39
N GLN A 26 -16.67 -5.08 -12.90
CA GLN A 26 -16.48 -4.89 -14.34
C GLN A 26 -15.91 -6.15 -15.02
N PHE A 27 -15.27 -7.03 -14.26
CA PHE A 27 -14.81 -8.36 -14.68
C PHE A 27 -15.83 -9.47 -14.37
N GLY A 28 -17.03 -9.13 -13.89
CA GLY A 28 -18.03 -10.10 -13.45
C GLY A 28 -17.66 -10.81 -12.14
N VAL A 29 -16.76 -10.23 -11.35
CA VAL A 29 -16.37 -10.76 -10.03
C VAL A 29 -17.08 -9.97 -8.93
N GLU A 30 -17.78 -10.68 -8.06
CA GLU A 30 -18.37 -10.13 -6.84
C GLU A 30 -17.57 -10.62 -5.63
N LEU A 31 -17.14 -9.69 -4.79
CA LEU A 31 -16.48 -10.02 -3.53
C LEU A 31 -17.50 -10.35 -2.47
N SER A 32 -17.22 -11.37 -1.66
CA SER A 32 -18.02 -11.64 -0.48
C SER A 32 -17.83 -10.53 0.57
N ALA A 33 -18.77 -10.41 1.52
CA ALA A 33 -18.63 -9.46 2.62
C ALA A 33 -17.33 -9.71 3.43
N ILE A 34 -16.94 -10.97 3.59
CA ILE A 34 -15.70 -11.37 4.28
C ILE A 34 -14.46 -10.91 3.50
N ASP A 35 -14.46 -10.99 2.16
CA ASP A 35 -13.32 -10.51 1.37
C ASP A 35 -13.16 -8.99 1.46
N VAL A 36 -14.27 -8.25 1.51
CA VAL A 36 -14.25 -6.79 1.69
C VAL A 36 -13.77 -6.41 3.09
N GLU A 37 -14.24 -7.12 4.11
CA GLU A 37 -13.79 -6.95 5.50
C GLU A 37 -12.28 -7.21 5.63
N ASP A 38 -11.81 -8.32 5.08
CA ASP A 38 -10.40 -8.72 5.14
C ASP A 38 -9.50 -7.73 4.38
N LEU A 39 -9.96 -7.22 3.24
CA LEU A 39 -9.28 -6.14 2.53
C LEU A 39 -9.21 -4.87 3.39
N GLY A 40 -10.28 -4.56 4.12
CA GLY A 40 -10.30 -3.46 5.08
C GLY A 40 -9.28 -3.62 6.20
N VAL A 41 -9.13 -4.83 6.75
CA VAL A 41 -8.11 -5.15 7.75
C VAL A 41 -6.70 -4.94 7.18
N LEU A 42 -6.43 -5.41 5.95
CA LEU A 42 -5.15 -5.19 5.29
C LEU A 42 -4.86 -3.69 5.11
N MET A 43 -5.80 -2.93 4.57
CA MET A 43 -5.61 -1.49 4.31
C MET A 43 -5.44 -0.70 5.61
N SER A 44 -6.16 -1.05 6.67
CA SER A 44 -5.97 -0.46 8.00
C SER A 44 -4.57 -0.75 8.57
N ALA A 45 -4.07 -1.98 8.43
CA ALA A 45 -2.74 -2.33 8.89
C ALA A 45 -1.64 -1.58 8.11
N ILE A 46 -1.76 -1.48 6.78
CA ILE A 46 -0.83 -0.70 5.96
C ILE A 46 -0.83 0.76 6.39
N GLU A 47 -2.00 1.38 6.54
CA GLU A 47 -2.12 2.78 6.93
C GLU A 47 -1.46 3.08 8.29
N HIS A 48 -1.70 2.23 9.30
CA HIS A 48 -1.10 2.40 10.62
C HIS A 48 0.42 2.17 10.60
N VAL A 49 0.92 1.22 9.80
CA VAL A 49 2.36 0.99 9.62
C VAL A 49 3.01 2.22 8.99
N ASP A 50 2.44 2.73 7.91
CA ASP A 50 2.93 3.91 7.20
C ASP A 50 2.96 5.15 8.09
N ARG A 51 1.88 5.38 8.84
CA ARG A 51 1.78 6.50 9.77
C ARG A 51 2.91 6.50 10.80
N VAL A 52 3.25 5.33 11.34
CA VAL A 52 4.37 5.21 12.29
C VAL A 52 5.71 5.38 11.58
N LEU A 53 5.91 4.79 10.40
CA LEU A 53 7.14 4.96 9.62
C LEU A 53 7.43 6.43 9.28
N ASP A 54 6.40 7.17 8.88
CA ASP A 54 6.53 8.59 8.52
C ASP A 54 6.85 9.47 9.74
N ALA A 55 6.44 9.05 10.94
CA ALA A 55 6.79 9.72 12.18
C ALA A 55 8.23 9.41 12.67
N LEU A 56 8.91 8.40 12.10
CA LEU A 56 10.24 7.97 12.53
C LEU A 56 11.34 8.61 11.65
N PRO A 57 12.11 9.59 12.17
CA PRO A 57 13.07 10.35 11.36
C PRO A 57 14.32 9.54 11.00
N ARG A 58 14.76 8.64 11.89
CA ARG A 58 16.03 7.91 11.75
C ARG A 58 15.81 6.57 11.06
N ALA A 59 16.68 6.26 10.09
CA ALA A 59 16.65 4.97 9.37
C ALA A 59 16.81 3.76 10.31
N ALA A 60 17.61 3.89 11.37
CA ALA A 60 17.76 2.84 12.38
C ALA A 60 16.42 2.54 13.09
N ASP A 61 15.67 3.56 13.49
CA ASP A 61 14.38 3.38 14.16
C ASP A 61 13.35 2.73 13.22
N ARG A 62 13.33 3.14 11.94
CA ARG A 62 12.47 2.52 10.94
C ARG A 62 12.84 1.06 10.67
N ALA A 63 14.13 0.73 10.64
CA ALA A 63 14.60 -0.63 10.50
C ALA A 63 14.22 -1.50 11.72
N ASP A 64 14.32 -0.94 12.93
CA ASP A 64 13.91 -1.63 14.17
C ASP A 64 12.40 -1.86 14.18
N PHE A 65 11.62 -0.84 13.84
CA PHE A 65 10.18 -0.91 13.69
C PHE A 65 9.74 -1.94 12.63
N ALA A 66 10.40 -1.96 11.48
CA ALA A 66 10.10 -2.94 10.43
C ALA A 66 10.29 -4.39 10.92
N ARG A 67 11.33 -4.66 11.72
CA ARG A 67 11.53 -5.98 12.34
C ARG A 67 10.40 -6.33 13.30
N VAL A 68 9.88 -5.37 14.06
CA VAL A 68 8.73 -5.56 14.96
C VAL A 68 7.46 -5.89 14.17
N VAL A 69 7.18 -5.14 13.10
CA VAL A 69 5.99 -5.41 12.26
C VAL A 69 6.03 -6.82 11.71
N VAL A 70 7.17 -7.24 11.15
CA VAL A 70 7.33 -8.58 10.57
C VAL A 70 7.23 -9.66 11.64
N SER A 71 7.89 -9.50 12.80
CA SER A 71 7.82 -10.51 13.87
C SER A 71 6.41 -10.69 14.41
N ARG A 72 5.61 -9.62 14.50
CA ARG A 72 4.20 -9.68 14.91
C ARG A 72 3.30 -10.41 13.93
N LEU A 73 3.67 -10.46 12.65
CA LEU A 73 2.94 -11.22 11.63
C LEU A 73 3.37 -12.68 11.56
N ASP A 74 4.64 -12.97 11.88
CA ASP A 74 5.25 -14.31 11.74
C ASP A 74 5.07 -15.20 12.98
N VAL A 75 5.31 -14.66 14.19
CA VAL A 75 5.39 -15.44 15.44
C VAL A 75 4.03 -15.99 15.89
N ASP A 76 3.98 -17.25 16.35
CA ASP A 76 2.81 -17.80 17.05
C ASP A 76 2.55 -16.99 18.32
N ALA A 77 1.30 -16.58 18.55
CA ALA A 77 0.86 -15.55 19.52
C ALA A 77 1.28 -15.77 20.99
N CYS A 78 1.92 -16.89 21.30
CA CYS A 78 2.24 -17.31 22.65
C CYS A 78 3.61 -16.83 23.17
N ASP A 79 4.46 -16.18 22.36
CA ASP A 79 5.84 -15.83 22.76
C ASP A 79 6.17 -14.32 22.68
N VAL A 80 5.16 -13.45 22.76
CA VAL A 80 5.30 -11.98 22.53
C VAL A 80 6.03 -11.23 23.66
N ASP A 81 6.38 -11.90 24.77
CA ASP A 81 7.13 -11.31 25.90
C ASP A 81 8.64 -11.61 25.88
N ARG A 82 9.17 -12.34 24.88
CA ARG A 82 10.56 -12.82 24.91
C ARG A 82 11.63 -11.83 24.45
N ASP A 83 11.28 -10.91 23.57
CA ASP A 83 12.23 -9.92 23.07
C ASP A 83 11.82 -8.56 23.60
N GLY A 84 12.60 -8.00 24.53
CA GLY A 84 12.38 -6.71 25.18
C GLY A 84 12.47 -5.49 24.26
N ILE A 85 11.88 -5.57 23.07
CA ILE A 85 11.55 -4.44 22.22
C ILE A 85 10.48 -3.67 22.97
N ASP A 86 10.88 -2.51 23.49
CA ASP A 86 9.97 -1.63 24.20
C ASP A 86 8.90 -1.08 23.24
N VAL A 87 7.76 -1.76 23.20
CA VAL A 87 6.56 -1.32 22.47
C VAL A 87 5.84 -0.22 23.25
N ARG A 88 6.35 0.22 24.42
CA ARG A 88 5.83 1.37 25.17
C ARG A 88 6.09 2.64 24.36
N GLY A 89 5.15 2.96 23.47
CA GLY A 89 5.23 4.08 22.54
C GLY A 89 4.67 3.75 21.16
N VAL A 90 4.48 2.47 20.84
CA VAL A 90 3.80 2.05 19.61
C VAL A 90 2.29 2.16 19.85
N ASP A 91 1.61 2.83 18.92
CA ASP A 91 0.17 3.03 18.94
C ASP A 91 -0.58 1.69 19.15
N ALA A 92 -1.44 1.63 20.18
CA ALA A 92 -2.28 0.47 20.48
C ALA A 92 -3.13 0.04 19.27
N ARG A 93 -3.43 0.98 18.36
CA ARG A 93 -4.14 0.71 17.10
C ARG A 93 -3.31 -0.10 16.13
N LEU A 94 -2.02 0.21 16.00
CA LEU A 94 -1.14 -0.59 15.16
C LEU A 94 -1.09 -2.03 15.68
N VAL A 95 -0.93 -2.23 16.98
CA VAL A 95 -0.93 -3.57 17.58
C VAL A 95 -2.24 -4.31 17.26
N THR A 96 -3.37 -3.62 17.39
CA THR A 96 -4.71 -4.17 17.09
C THR A 96 -4.85 -4.54 15.61
N SER A 97 -4.43 -3.66 14.68
CA SER A 97 -4.51 -3.92 13.24
C SER A 97 -3.56 -5.03 12.80
N LEU A 98 -2.34 -5.11 13.35
CA LEU A 98 -1.42 -6.21 13.06
C LEU A 98 -1.94 -7.55 13.57
N HIS A 99 -2.55 -7.56 14.76
CA HIS A 99 -3.23 -8.76 15.28
C HIS A 99 -4.37 -9.19 14.36
N ALA A 100 -5.26 -8.25 13.98
CA ALA A 100 -6.35 -8.54 13.06
C ALA A 100 -5.84 -9.06 11.70
N LEU A 101 -4.81 -8.45 11.13
CA LEU A 101 -4.21 -8.89 9.87
C LEU A 101 -3.62 -10.29 9.99
N ARG A 102 -2.96 -10.59 11.11
CA ARG A 102 -2.43 -11.92 11.37
C ARG A 102 -3.53 -12.97 11.47
N GLU A 103 -4.63 -12.69 12.17
CA GLU A 103 -5.79 -13.60 12.23
C GLU A 103 -6.37 -13.88 10.84
N VAL A 104 -6.52 -12.83 10.01
CA VAL A 104 -6.91 -13.00 8.60
C VAL A 104 -5.92 -13.89 7.86
N ALA A 105 -4.61 -13.65 8.01
CA ALA A 105 -3.58 -14.40 7.33
C ALA A 105 -3.52 -15.88 7.76
N VAL A 106 -3.75 -16.17 9.04
CA VAL A 106 -3.87 -17.54 9.58
C VAL A 106 -5.09 -18.22 9.02
N ARG A 107 -6.27 -17.58 9.08
CA ARG A 107 -7.52 -18.12 8.55
C ARG A 107 -7.43 -18.43 7.04
N ARG A 108 -6.70 -17.61 6.28
CA ARG A 108 -6.49 -17.77 4.84
C ARG A 108 -5.32 -18.71 4.50
N GLY A 109 -4.53 -19.15 5.48
CA GLY A 109 -3.37 -20.02 5.26
C GLY A 109 -2.20 -19.34 4.53
N VAL A 110 -2.08 -18.01 4.63
CA VAL A 110 -1.08 -17.20 3.89
C VAL A 110 -0.09 -16.47 4.80
N ARG A 111 -0.09 -16.76 6.11
CA ARG A 111 0.74 -16.05 7.13
C ARG A 111 2.20 -15.87 6.71
N GLU A 112 2.89 -16.96 6.39
CA GLU A 112 4.32 -16.93 6.06
C GLU A 112 4.59 -16.08 4.81
N VAL A 113 3.73 -16.21 3.79
CA VAL A 113 3.84 -15.44 2.54
C VAL A 113 3.58 -13.97 2.79
N LEU A 114 2.57 -13.65 3.61
CA LEU A 114 2.24 -12.29 4.00
C LEU A 114 3.40 -11.64 4.77
N ALA A 115 3.95 -12.30 5.80
CA ALA A 115 5.07 -11.77 6.57
C ALA A 115 6.30 -11.51 5.67
N ARG A 116 6.60 -12.43 4.74
CA ARG A 116 7.68 -12.25 3.77
C ARG A 116 7.43 -11.06 2.83
N LEU A 117 6.24 -10.92 2.27
CA LEU A 117 5.90 -9.79 1.40
C LEU A 117 5.94 -8.46 2.17
N THR A 118 5.45 -8.42 3.41
CA THR A 118 5.55 -7.24 4.27
C THR A 118 7.01 -6.86 4.53
N ALA A 119 7.87 -7.83 4.84
CA ALA A 119 9.31 -7.58 5.00
C ALA A 119 9.92 -6.98 3.73
N GLU A 120 9.55 -7.51 2.56
CA GLU A 120 10.02 -7.00 1.28
C GLU A 120 9.50 -5.58 0.97
N THR A 121 8.23 -5.29 1.28
CA THR A 121 7.64 -3.96 1.14
C THR A 121 8.41 -2.95 1.96
N LEU A 122 8.62 -3.21 3.25
CA LEU A 122 9.32 -2.32 4.16
C LEU A 122 10.77 -2.09 3.71
N ALA A 123 11.47 -3.14 3.29
CA ALA A 123 12.82 -3.03 2.74
C ALA A 123 12.87 -2.21 1.45
N ASN A 124 11.89 -2.38 0.56
CA ASN A 124 11.79 -1.61 -0.68
C ASN A 124 11.49 -0.13 -0.41
N THR A 125 10.61 0.18 0.55
CA THR A 125 10.31 1.56 0.97
C THR A 125 11.57 2.24 1.50
N GLU A 126 12.34 1.61 2.40
CA GLU A 126 13.60 2.20 2.89
C GLU A 126 14.64 2.37 1.78
N ARG A 127 14.74 1.40 0.86
CA ARG A 127 15.59 1.54 -0.32
C ARG A 127 15.15 2.75 -1.16
N MET A 128 13.86 2.91 -1.40
CA MET A 128 13.30 4.02 -2.18
C MET A 128 13.65 5.38 -1.55
N ARG A 129 13.53 5.52 -0.21
CA ARG A 129 13.87 6.76 0.51
C ARG A 129 15.32 7.20 0.26
N ALA A 130 16.26 6.26 0.18
CA ALA A 130 17.69 6.53 0.05
C ALA A 130 18.20 6.72 -1.40
N VAL A 131 17.41 6.36 -2.40
CA VAL A 131 17.85 6.36 -3.81
C VAL A 131 17.87 7.78 -4.38
N ARG A 132 18.98 8.13 -5.04
CA ARG A 132 19.16 9.40 -5.77
C ARG A 132 19.03 9.28 -7.28
N ASP A 133 19.24 8.08 -7.80
CA ASP A 133 19.10 7.77 -9.23
C ASP A 133 17.63 7.62 -9.62
N ARG A 134 17.22 8.28 -10.71
CA ARG A 134 15.85 8.22 -11.23
C ARG A 134 15.45 6.81 -11.61
N ALA A 135 16.29 6.06 -12.34
CA ALA A 135 15.91 4.74 -12.84
C ALA A 135 15.61 3.75 -11.70
N THR A 136 16.47 3.73 -10.70
CA THR A 136 16.31 2.92 -9.49
C THR A 136 15.12 3.38 -8.66
N TYR A 137 14.89 4.70 -8.56
CA TYR A 137 13.74 5.23 -7.81
C TYR A 137 12.42 4.76 -8.43
N LEU A 138 12.29 4.86 -9.75
CA LEU A 138 11.12 4.36 -10.48
C LEU A 138 10.94 2.85 -10.34
N ALA A 139 12.04 2.08 -10.37
CA ALA A 139 11.96 0.63 -10.14
C ALA A 139 11.45 0.31 -8.71
N CYS A 140 11.86 1.09 -7.70
CA CYS A 140 11.33 0.95 -6.34
C CYS A 140 9.83 1.28 -6.26
N ILE A 141 9.36 2.35 -6.91
CA ILE A 141 7.93 2.70 -6.94
C ILE A 141 7.10 1.58 -7.57
N GLU A 142 7.56 1.05 -8.70
CA GLU A 142 6.89 -0.04 -9.39
C GLU A 142 6.88 -1.33 -8.57
N ARG A 143 7.99 -1.62 -7.86
CA ARG A 143 8.09 -2.76 -6.96
C ARG A 143 7.14 -2.61 -5.77
N GLU A 144 7.04 -1.41 -5.19
CA GLU A 144 6.14 -1.11 -4.09
C GLU A 144 4.68 -1.35 -4.50
N GLY A 145 4.25 -0.80 -5.64
CA GLY A 145 2.91 -1.04 -6.16
C GLY A 145 2.64 -2.53 -6.38
N ALA A 146 3.59 -3.24 -6.99
CA ALA A 146 3.47 -4.69 -7.19
C ALA A 146 3.34 -5.45 -5.85
N LEU A 147 4.15 -5.14 -4.84
CA LEU A 147 4.11 -5.77 -3.53
C LEU A 147 2.80 -5.51 -2.80
N CYS A 148 2.34 -4.26 -2.77
CA CYS A 148 1.05 -3.88 -2.17
C CYS A 148 -0.11 -4.61 -2.84
N ASN A 149 -0.07 -4.77 -4.17
CA ASN A 149 -1.08 -5.53 -4.89
C ASN A 149 -0.98 -7.05 -4.62
N GLU A 150 0.21 -7.63 -4.51
CA GLU A 150 0.33 -9.05 -4.11
C GLU A 150 -0.21 -9.27 -2.70
N LEU A 151 0.02 -8.35 -1.76
CA LEU A 151 -0.61 -8.42 -0.43
C LEU A 151 -2.14 -8.42 -0.54
N ALA A 152 -2.72 -7.55 -1.36
CA ALA A 152 -4.17 -7.54 -1.59
C ALA A 152 -4.67 -8.85 -2.22
N LEU A 153 -3.95 -9.40 -3.21
CA LEU A 153 -4.31 -10.66 -3.88
C LEU A 153 -4.12 -11.90 -3.00
N LEU A 154 -3.26 -11.86 -1.99
CA LEU A 154 -3.18 -12.92 -0.98
C LEU A 154 -4.43 -12.99 -0.11
N ILE A 155 -4.99 -11.82 0.21
CA ILE A 155 -6.19 -11.70 1.05
C ILE A 155 -7.45 -11.98 0.24
N VAL A 156 -7.50 -11.45 -0.98
CA VAL A 156 -8.61 -11.60 -1.91
C VAL A 156 -8.11 -12.30 -3.17
N PRO A 157 -8.10 -13.65 -3.20
CA PRO A 157 -7.65 -14.40 -4.36
C PRO A 157 -8.65 -14.24 -5.51
N LEU A 158 -8.15 -13.96 -6.70
CA LEU A 158 -8.97 -13.65 -7.87
C LEU A 158 -8.62 -14.53 -9.07
N PRO A 159 -9.55 -14.66 -10.05
CA PRO A 159 -9.24 -15.27 -11.33
C PRO A 159 -8.08 -14.57 -12.07
N SER A 160 -7.51 -15.25 -13.07
CA SER A 160 -6.31 -14.79 -13.77
C SER A 160 -6.48 -13.42 -14.44
N ALA A 161 -7.59 -13.18 -15.14
CA ALA A 161 -7.85 -11.93 -15.85
C ALA A 161 -7.91 -10.69 -14.92
N PRO A 162 -8.78 -10.64 -13.89
CA PRO A 162 -8.80 -9.51 -12.96
C PRO A 162 -7.49 -9.39 -12.17
N SER A 163 -6.83 -10.50 -11.81
CA SER A 163 -5.52 -10.44 -11.15
C SER A 163 -4.45 -9.79 -12.02
N ALA A 164 -4.39 -10.14 -13.32
CA ALA A 164 -3.44 -9.57 -14.27
C ALA A 164 -3.71 -8.06 -14.47
N PHE A 165 -4.98 -7.68 -14.55
CA PHE A 165 -5.37 -6.28 -14.63
C PHE A 165 -4.96 -5.49 -13.38
N LEU A 166 -5.23 -6.02 -12.18
CA LEU A 166 -4.87 -5.37 -10.92
C LEU A 166 -3.35 -5.18 -10.78
N ARG A 167 -2.56 -6.19 -11.15
CA ARG A 167 -1.10 -6.07 -11.24
C ARG A 167 -0.66 -4.96 -12.21
N ALA A 168 -1.37 -4.79 -13.33
CA ALA A 168 -1.06 -3.74 -14.30
C ALA A 168 -1.40 -2.33 -13.81
N ILE A 169 -2.41 -2.17 -12.94
CA ILE A 169 -2.79 -0.85 -12.37
C ILE A 169 -2.11 -0.51 -11.05
N ALA A 170 -1.46 -1.47 -10.40
CA ALA A 170 -0.79 -1.23 -9.12
C ALA A 170 0.37 -0.23 -9.24
N ALA A 171 1.24 -0.42 -10.24
CA ALA A 171 2.34 0.51 -10.52
C ALA A 171 1.86 1.95 -10.84
N PRO A 172 0.88 2.20 -11.73
CA PRO A 172 0.42 3.56 -12.00
C PRO A 172 -0.28 4.22 -10.81
N ALA A 173 -0.91 3.45 -9.91
CA ALA A 173 -1.46 4.00 -8.67
C ALA A 173 -0.35 4.57 -7.76
N ASN A 174 0.71 3.80 -7.50
CA ASN A 174 1.86 4.29 -6.73
C ASN A 174 2.63 5.40 -7.45
N LEU A 175 2.72 5.37 -8.78
CA LEU A 175 3.34 6.45 -9.55
C LEU A 175 2.55 7.76 -9.42
N MET A 176 1.21 7.70 -9.36
CA MET A 176 0.38 8.90 -9.14
C MET A 176 0.66 9.52 -7.77
N ASP A 177 0.71 8.71 -6.71
CA ASP A 177 1.09 9.15 -5.37
C ASP A 177 2.42 9.93 -5.40
N LYS A 178 3.47 9.33 -5.97
CA LYS A 178 4.77 9.99 -6.08
C LYS A 178 4.75 11.21 -7.00
N LEU A 179 3.94 11.24 -8.05
CA LEU A 179 3.82 12.42 -8.90
C LEU A 179 3.30 13.64 -8.13
N LEU A 180 2.39 13.41 -7.18
CA LEU A 180 1.78 14.46 -6.36
C LEU A 180 2.69 14.87 -5.19
N ASP A 181 3.32 13.88 -4.54
CA ASP A 181 3.96 14.10 -3.24
C ASP A 181 5.48 14.24 -3.29
N LEU A 182 6.16 13.89 -4.39
CA LEU A 182 7.63 13.84 -4.44
C LEU A 182 8.33 15.12 -3.98
N ARG A 183 7.78 16.30 -4.27
CA ARG A 183 8.35 17.58 -3.80
C ARG A 183 8.23 17.76 -2.29
N ARG A 184 7.14 17.29 -1.68
CA ARG A 184 6.95 17.31 -0.24
C ARG A 184 7.88 16.29 0.40
N ASP A 185 7.89 15.07 -0.10
CA ASP A 185 8.73 13.97 0.40
C ASP A 185 10.22 14.35 0.34
N HIS A 186 10.67 14.99 -0.74
CA HIS A 186 12.04 15.48 -0.84
C HIS A 186 12.37 16.56 0.19
N ARG A 187 11.46 17.53 0.39
CA ARG A 187 11.65 18.59 1.41
C ARG A 187 11.69 18.05 2.83
N ASN A 188 10.93 16.98 3.09
CA ASN A 188 10.90 16.31 4.39
C ASN A 188 12.08 15.34 4.60
N GLY A 189 12.91 15.12 3.57
CA GLY A 189 14.00 14.14 3.62
C GLY A 189 13.52 12.68 3.51
N GLU A 190 12.29 12.46 3.08
CA GLU A 190 11.68 11.15 2.86
C GLU A 190 12.03 10.58 1.48
N ALA A 191 12.47 11.41 0.54
CA ALA A 191 12.96 10.99 -0.77
C ALA A 191 14.28 11.68 -1.14
N ALA A 192 15.33 10.90 -1.39
CA ALA A 192 16.64 11.45 -1.77
C ALA A 192 16.76 11.84 -3.26
N VAL A 193 15.84 11.38 -4.12
CA VAL A 193 15.83 11.72 -5.55
C VAL A 193 15.44 13.18 -5.76
N ASP A 194 16.07 13.83 -6.73
CA ASP A 194 15.76 15.22 -7.07
C ASP A 194 14.36 15.35 -7.70
N PRO A 195 13.46 16.18 -7.14
CA PRO A 195 12.11 16.42 -7.65
C PRO A 195 12.09 17.33 -8.89
N SER A 196 13.02 17.13 -9.82
CA SER A 196 13.13 17.89 -11.07
C SER A 196 11.92 17.68 -12.00
N ILE A 197 11.73 18.59 -12.94
CA ILE A 197 10.76 18.43 -14.03
C ILE A 197 11.02 17.13 -14.81
N GLY A 198 12.30 16.78 -15.00
CA GLY A 198 12.69 15.54 -15.67
C GLY A 198 12.21 14.28 -14.93
N THR A 199 12.29 14.29 -13.59
CA THR A 199 11.78 13.19 -12.75
C THR A 199 10.26 13.06 -12.88
N HIS A 200 9.53 14.18 -12.78
CA HIS A 200 8.06 14.18 -12.93
C HIS A 200 7.62 13.73 -14.33
N ALA A 201 8.29 14.20 -15.39
CA ALA A 201 8.00 13.79 -16.76
C ALA A 201 8.23 12.28 -16.97
N TRP A 202 9.26 11.71 -16.34
CA TRP A 202 9.51 10.27 -16.38
C TRP A 202 8.43 9.46 -15.65
N ILE A 203 8.02 9.90 -14.46
CA ILE A 203 6.91 9.29 -13.72
C ILE A 203 5.64 9.30 -14.57
N ALA A 204 5.27 10.47 -15.13
CA ALA A 204 4.10 10.61 -15.99
C ALA A 204 4.16 9.72 -17.24
N ALA A 205 5.32 9.63 -17.90
CA ALA A 205 5.51 8.76 -19.06
C ALA A 205 5.31 7.27 -18.70
N ARG A 206 5.80 6.83 -17.53
CA ARG A 206 5.56 5.45 -17.06
C ARG A 206 4.09 5.22 -16.74
N MET A 207 3.40 6.18 -16.13
CA MET A 207 1.97 6.08 -15.84
C MET A 207 1.15 5.87 -17.11
N VAL A 208 1.40 6.65 -18.17
CA VAL A 208 0.71 6.49 -19.47
C VAL A 208 0.90 5.10 -20.05
N ARG A 209 2.14 4.58 -20.00
CA ARG A 209 2.44 3.22 -20.48
C ARG A 209 1.66 2.15 -19.71
N PHE A 210 1.59 2.25 -18.38
CA PHE A 210 0.85 1.30 -17.56
C PHE A 210 -0.67 1.46 -17.73
N ALA A 211 -1.19 2.68 -17.83
CA ALA A 211 -2.60 2.94 -18.10
C ALA A 211 -3.03 2.31 -19.43
N TRP A 212 -2.18 2.39 -20.46
CA TRP A 212 -2.41 1.71 -21.73
C TRP A 212 -2.43 0.18 -21.57
N ALA A 213 -1.48 -0.40 -20.84
CA ALA A 213 -1.46 -1.84 -20.57
C ALA A 213 -2.71 -2.31 -19.81
N ALA A 214 -3.11 -1.58 -18.78
CA ALA A 214 -4.32 -1.84 -18.00
C ALA A 214 -5.59 -1.74 -18.87
N ALA A 215 -5.69 -0.71 -19.71
CA ALA A 215 -6.81 -0.56 -20.63
C ALA A 215 -6.96 -1.76 -21.57
N ARG A 216 -5.85 -2.35 -22.05
CA ARG A 216 -5.87 -3.55 -22.91
C ARG A 216 -6.27 -4.83 -22.18
N LEU A 217 -6.06 -4.90 -20.87
CA LEU A 217 -6.43 -6.04 -20.02
C LEU A 217 -7.88 -5.93 -19.51
N HIS A 218 -8.46 -4.75 -19.57
CA HIS A 218 -9.80 -4.51 -19.06
C HIS A 218 -10.88 -4.94 -20.08
N PRO A 219 -11.96 -5.63 -19.66
CA PRO A 219 -13.03 -6.10 -20.56
C PRO A 219 -13.79 -4.95 -21.24
N SER A 220 -13.73 -3.75 -20.68
CA SER A 220 -14.33 -2.54 -21.27
C SER A 220 -13.45 -1.31 -20.99
N PRO A 221 -12.54 -0.94 -21.90
CA PRO A 221 -11.61 0.17 -21.69
C PRO A 221 -12.32 1.50 -21.37
N LEU A 222 -13.47 1.76 -22.02
CA LEU A 222 -14.27 2.97 -21.78
C LEU A 222 -14.83 3.03 -20.35
N ARG A 223 -15.35 1.91 -19.82
CA ARG A 223 -15.85 1.84 -18.44
C ARG A 223 -14.72 2.02 -17.43
N PHE A 224 -13.55 1.45 -17.72
CA PHE A 224 -12.36 1.65 -16.89
C PHE A 224 -11.92 3.12 -16.88
N THR A 225 -11.85 3.77 -18.05
CA THR A 225 -11.51 5.20 -18.13
C THR A 225 -12.53 6.06 -17.38
N ALA A 226 -13.82 5.82 -17.56
CA ALA A 226 -14.87 6.56 -16.85
C ALA A 226 -14.77 6.36 -15.33
N TRP A 227 -14.51 5.13 -14.87
CA TRP A 227 -14.25 4.81 -13.48
C TRP A 227 -13.02 5.56 -12.95
N GLY A 228 -11.91 5.55 -13.70
CA GLY A 228 -10.67 6.22 -13.32
C GLY A 228 -10.83 7.73 -13.19
N VAL A 229 -11.58 8.37 -14.10
CA VAL A 229 -11.92 9.79 -13.99
C VAL A 229 -12.76 10.06 -12.74
N GLY A 230 -13.80 9.26 -12.49
CA GLY A 230 -14.62 9.39 -11.29
C GLY A 230 -13.83 9.20 -10.00
N TRP A 231 -12.87 8.28 -10.01
CA TRP A 231 -11.94 8.05 -8.91
C TRP A 231 -11.06 9.27 -8.63
N LEU A 232 -10.43 9.84 -9.66
CA LEU A 232 -9.58 11.02 -9.52
C LEU A 232 -10.36 12.22 -8.99
N VAL A 233 -11.60 12.43 -9.47
CA VAL A 233 -12.49 13.49 -8.96
C VAL A 233 -12.82 13.28 -7.49
N ARG A 234 -13.03 12.03 -7.06
CA ARG A 234 -13.25 11.71 -5.64
C ARG A 234 -11.99 12.01 -4.83
N MET A 235 -10.82 11.54 -5.27
CA MET A 235 -9.56 11.76 -4.58
C MET A 235 -9.22 13.24 -4.42
N ALA A 236 -9.45 14.05 -5.46
CA ALA A 236 -9.25 15.50 -5.41
C ALA A 236 -10.15 16.25 -4.41
N ARG A 237 -11.23 15.62 -3.93
CA ARG A 237 -12.10 16.20 -2.87
C ARG A 237 -11.68 15.78 -1.47
N VAL A 238 -10.87 14.73 -1.39
CA VAL A 238 -10.56 14.00 -0.17
C VAL A 238 -9.14 14.31 0.30
N VAL A 239 -8.22 14.52 -0.64
CA VAL A 239 -6.84 14.94 -0.39
C VAL A 239 -6.78 16.46 -0.59
N PRO A 240 -6.64 17.26 0.49
CA PRO A 240 -6.62 18.72 0.44
C PRO A 240 -5.37 19.31 -0.22
#